data_AF-A0A0L8H696-F1
#
_entry.id   AF-A0A0L8H696-F1
#
_cell.length_a   1.000
_cell.length_b   1.000
_cell.length_c   1.000
_cell.angle_alpha   90.00
_cell.angle_beta   90.00
_cell.angle_gamma   90.00
#
_symmetry.space_group_name_H-M   'P 1'
#
loop_
_entity.id
_entity.type
_entity.pdbx_description
1 polymer ?
#
loop_
_entity_poly.entity_id
_entity_poly.type
_entity_poly.pdbx_seq_one_letter_code
_entity_poly.pdbx_strand_id
1 'polypeptide(L)'
;MEELYEYVRQLNPDKSKDVLYGETLISEQQDDLFDTLINGLVEKPSGVAEATKLVYLLRNAGLNINHPNAKDGSIPLLTYLQNGKEIDANFVEALLRCNADVYAVNQAGINVLDELTRRKSTLQNNVKNVFEKYMPGMWNAVENDDLMSVRRLVNQWCRTDIEKNGKTLVQLAIEHGVENMDRLVSEINPSMDLAHGVLADDIILVSEVIESKKPVNMNFRNGVRIIILCYEFLNYFS
;
A
#
# COMPACT_ATOMS: atom_id res chain seq x y z
N MET A 1 5.34 3.93 18.26
CA MET A 1 5.69 2.93 17.21
C MET A 1 5.44 1.52 17.70
N GLU A 2 6.09 1.07 18.77
CA GLU A 2 5.84 -0.26 19.36
C GLU A 2 4.38 -0.45 19.82
N GLU A 3 3.80 0.53 20.53
CA GLU A 3 2.39 0.50 20.93
C GLU A 3 1.42 0.45 19.73
N LEU A 4 1.73 1.18 18.65
CA LEU A 4 0.94 1.15 17.41
C LEU A 4 1.07 -0.21 16.72
N TYR A 5 2.26 -0.80 16.74
CA TYR A 5 2.54 -2.11 16.16
C TYR A 5 1.76 -3.22 16.89
N GLU A 6 1.77 -3.21 18.23
CA GLU A 6 0.97 -4.14 19.03
C GLU A 6 -0.53 -3.91 18.86
N TYR A 7 -0.97 -2.65 18.80
CA TYR A 7 -2.38 -2.33 18.51
C TYR A 7 -2.84 -2.88 17.16
N VAL A 8 -2.04 -2.68 16.09
CA VAL A 8 -2.39 -3.15 14.75
C VAL A 8 -2.38 -4.68 14.68
N ARG A 9 -1.45 -5.36 15.37
CA ARG A 9 -1.50 -6.83 15.51
C ARG A 9 -2.78 -7.32 16.19
N GLN A 10 -3.25 -6.59 17.20
CA GLN A 10 -4.52 -6.91 17.88
C GLN A 10 -5.76 -6.64 17.02
N LEU A 11 -5.66 -5.82 15.97
CA LEU A 11 -6.72 -5.70 14.96
C LEU A 11 -6.83 -6.98 14.09
N ASN A 12 -5.80 -7.83 14.08
CA ASN A 12 -5.69 -8.99 13.21
C ASN A 12 -5.62 -10.37 13.94
N PRO A 13 -6.50 -10.75 14.91
CA PRO A 13 -6.30 -12.03 15.60
C PRO A 13 -6.97 -13.25 14.94
N ASP A 14 -8.17 -13.14 14.35
CA ASP A 14 -8.91 -14.33 13.94
C ASP A 14 -10.21 -13.97 13.19
N LYS A 15 -10.12 -13.55 11.93
CA LYS A 15 -11.32 -13.39 11.10
C LYS A 15 -11.15 -14.05 9.74
N SER A 16 -11.22 -15.37 9.81
CA SER A 16 -12.11 -16.12 8.93
C SER A 16 -13.36 -15.30 8.61
N LYS A 17 -13.83 -15.42 7.37
CA LYS A 17 -14.89 -14.62 6.73
C LYS A 17 -16.28 -14.68 7.39
N ASP A 18 -16.41 -15.11 8.64
CA ASP A 18 -17.67 -15.14 9.36
C ASP A 18 -17.51 -14.59 10.79
N VAL A 19 -18.39 -13.65 11.14
CA VAL A 19 -18.67 -13.11 12.48
C VAL A 19 -17.75 -11.99 13.00
N LEU A 20 -18.16 -10.73 12.73
CA LEU A 20 -18.39 -9.71 13.76
C LEU A 20 -18.91 -8.43 13.10
N TYR A 21 -20.22 -8.41 12.82
CA TYR A 21 -20.99 -7.19 12.96
C TYR A 21 -21.02 -6.86 14.45
N GLY A 22 -20.04 -6.09 14.90
CA GLY A 22 -20.12 -5.26 16.09
C GLY A 22 -20.13 -3.83 15.59
N GLU A 23 -21.30 -3.38 15.16
CA GLU A 23 -21.53 -2.03 14.65
C GLU A 23 -21.07 -0.97 15.67
N THR A 24 -20.45 0.10 15.16
CA THR A 24 -20.49 1.47 15.72
C THR A 24 -19.38 1.96 16.68
N LEU A 25 -18.27 1.26 16.94
CA LEU A 25 -17.25 1.78 17.89
C LEU A 25 -15.77 1.79 17.42
N ILE A 26 -15.46 1.36 16.19
CA ILE A 26 -14.06 1.15 15.76
C ILE A 26 -13.67 1.98 14.50
N SER A 27 -14.61 2.46 13.69
CA SER A 27 -14.27 3.13 12.42
C SER A 27 -13.55 4.47 12.59
N GLU A 28 -14.01 5.34 13.49
CA GLU A 28 -13.44 6.69 13.64
C GLU A 28 -12.00 6.69 14.19
N GLN A 29 -11.60 5.66 14.95
CA GLN A 29 -10.22 5.55 15.47
C GLN A 29 -9.26 4.89 14.47
N GLN A 30 -9.76 4.10 13.53
CA GLN A 30 -8.96 3.41 12.52
C GLN A 30 -8.58 4.32 11.36
N ASP A 31 -9.44 5.28 11.03
CA ASP A 31 -9.24 6.23 9.92
C ASP A 31 -7.99 7.10 10.10
N ASP A 32 -7.60 7.41 11.35
CA ASP A 32 -6.46 8.27 11.68
C ASP A 32 -5.13 7.52 11.93
N LEU A 33 -5.09 6.18 11.78
CA LEU A 33 -3.87 5.42 12.10
C LEU A 33 -2.71 5.74 11.16
N PHE A 34 -2.99 5.99 9.88
CA PHE A 34 -1.95 6.44 8.95
C PHE A 34 -1.42 7.82 9.32
N ASP A 35 -2.27 8.74 9.75
CA ASP A 35 -1.83 10.07 10.20
C ASP A 35 -1.01 9.99 11.49
N THR A 36 -1.43 9.14 12.43
CA THR A 36 -0.67 8.85 13.65
C THR A 36 0.72 8.31 13.33
N LEU A 37 0.80 7.35 12.39
CA LEU A 37 2.06 6.79 11.90
C LEU A 37 2.95 7.87 11.27
N ILE A 38 2.39 8.70 10.38
CA ILE A 38 3.11 9.74 9.66
C ILE A 38 3.61 10.82 10.62
N ASN A 39 2.77 11.30 11.53
CA ASN A 39 3.15 12.31 12.52
C ASN A 39 4.30 11.80 13.39
N GLY A 40 4.20 10.55 13.89
CA GLY A 40 5.27 9.92 14.64
C GLY A 40 6.58 9.79 13.86
N LEU A 41 6.51 9.47 12.56
CA LEU A 41 7.69 9.40 11.70
C LEU A 41 8.29 10.78 11.41
N VAL A 42 7.46 11.81 11.20
CA VAL A 42 7.91 13.19 10.99
C VAL A 42 8.64 13.73 12.22
N GLU A 43 8.14 13.40 13.42
CA GLU A 43 8.77 13.75 14.69
C GLU A 43 10.06 12.95 14.95
N LYS A 44 10.06 11.65 14.62
CA LYS A 44 11.20 10.74 14.82
C LYS A 44 11.56 9.97 13.54
N PRO A 45 12.34 10.58 12.62
CA PRO A 45 12.69 9.98 11.33
C PRO A 45 13.51 8.68 11.42
N SER A 46 14.18 8.43 12.55
CA SER A 46 14.99 7.21 12.73
C SER A 46 14.17 5.92 12.74
N GLY A 47 12.84 5.98 12.92
CA GLY A 47 11.94 4.82 12.88
C GLY A 47 11.36 4.49 11.51
N VAL A 48 12.01 4.94 10.41
CA VAL A 48 11.46 4.79 9.05
C VAL A 48 11.32 3.34 8.59
N ALA A 49 12.21 2.45 9.04
CA ALA A 49 12.16 1.03 8.69
C ALA A 49 10.91 0.38 9.31
N GLU A 50 10.66 0.63 10.59
CA GLU A 50 9.49 0.15 11.31
C GLU A 50 8.21 0.80 10.77
N ALA A 51 8.24 2.10 10.47
CA ALA A 51 7.10 2.79 9.87
C ALA A 51 6.74 2.23 8.49
N THR A 52 7.75 1.85 7.70
CA THR A 52 7.57 1.22 6.39
C THR A 52 6.85 -0.13 6.51
N LYS A 53 7.22 -0.97 7.49
CA LYS A 53 6.52 -2.24 7.77
C LYS A 53 5.06 -1.99 8.17
N LEU A 54 4.82 -0.99 9.02
CA LEU A 54 3.49 -0.61 9.47
C LEU A 54 2.56 -0.16 8.35
N VAL A 55 3.08 0.48 7.29
CA VAL A 55 2.25 0.83 6.12
C VAL A 55 1.61 -0.42 5.51
N TYR A 56 2.41 -1.46 5.29
CA TYR A 56 1.91 -2.72 4.74
C TYR A 56 0.96 -3.42 5.70
N LEU A 57 1.31 -3.46 7.00
CA LEU A 57 0.48 -4.10 8.02
C LEU A 57 -0.91 -3.44 8.14
N LEU A 58 -0.96 -2.10 8.20
CA LEU A 58 -2.21 -1.34 8.21
C LEU A 58 -3.05 -1.63 6.96
N ARG A 59 -2.40 -1.75 5.78
CA ARG A 59 -3.12 -2.13 4.56
C ARG A 59 -3.62 -3.55 4.55
N ASN A 60 -2.85 -4.50 5.08
CA ASN A 60 -3.28 -5.89 5.22
C ASN A 60 -4.49 -6.00 6.16
N ALA A 61 -4.56 -5.16 7.20
CA ALA A 61 -5.72 -5.02 8.09
C ALA A 61 -6.93 -4.31 7.43
N GLY A 62 -6.84 -3.94 6.16
CA GLY A 62 -7.95 -3.40 5.38
C GLY A 62 -8.11 -1.88 5.42
N LEU A 63 -7.21 -1.14 6.10
CA LEU A 63 -7.34 0.32 6.18
C LEU A 63 -7.16 0.98 4.81
N ASN A 64 -7.84 2.10 4.60
CA ASN A 64 -7.76 2.83 3.33
C ASN A 64 -6.56 3.80 3.33
N ILE A 65 -5.54 3.52 2.49
CA ILE A 65 -4.35 4.38 2.34
C ILE A 65 -4.66 5.78 1.80
N ASN A 66 -5.85 5.96 1.22
CA ASN A 66 -6.34 7.20 0.66
C ASN A 66 -7.43 7.84 1.51
N HIS A 67 -7.62 7.41 2.77
CA HIS A 67 -8.50 8.11 3.69
C HIS A 67 -7.96 9.54 3.92
N PRO A 68 -8.74 10.59 3.66
CA PRO A 68 -8.29 11.97 3.83
C PRO A 68 -8.27 12.34 5.31
N ASN A 69 -7.19 12.98 5.77
CA ASN A 69 -7.09 13.41 7.16
C ASN A 69 -8.17 14.45 7.53
N ALA A 70 -8.54 14.52 8.81
CA ALA A 70 -9.55 15.47 9.29
C ALA A 70 -9.08 16.95 9.26
N LYS A 71 -7.77 17.21 9.22
CA LYS A 71 -7.19 18.55 9.36
C LYS A 71 -7.35 19.39 8.09
N ASP A 72 -6.99 18.84 6.93
CA ASP A 72 -7.00 19.54 5.65
C ASP A 72 -7.44 18.66 4.47
N GLY A 73 -7.86 17.42 4.75
CA GLY A 73 -8.29 16.47 3.74
C GLY A 73 -7.15 15.85 2.93
N SER A 74 -5.89 16.02 3.34
CA SER A 74 -4.77 15.39 2.66
C SER A 74 -4.74 13.89 2.94
N ILE A 75 -4.50 13.09 1.90
CA ILE A 75 -4.24 11.66 2.07
C ILE A 75 -2.87 11.44 2.73
N PRO A 76 -2.62 10.28 3.37
CA PRO A 76 -1.36 9.92 4.01
C PRO A 76 -0.08 10.29 3.23
N LEU A 77 -0.01 9.97 1.93
CA LEU A 77 1.16 10.32 1.12
C LEU A 77 1.38 11.84 1.00
N LEU A 78 0.31 12.61 0.82
CA LEU A 78 0.39 14.07 0.76
C LEU A 78 0.76 14.66 2.13
N THR A 79 0.16 14.16 3.22
CA THR A 79 0.48 14.55 4.60
C THR A 79 1.98 14.37 4.89
N TYR A 80 2.55 13.21 4.52
CA TYR A 80 3.97 12.93 4.72
C TYR A 80 4.86 13.87 3.90
N LEU A 81 4.52 14.10 2.63
CA LEU A 81 5.26 15.03 1.78
C LEU A 81 5.20 16.45 2.31
N GLN A 82 4.06 16.94 2.77
CA GLN A 82 3.93 18.32 3.26
C GLN A 82 4.70 18.56 4.55
N ASN A 83 4.66 17.61 5.49
CA ASN A 83 5.21 17.80 6.83
C ASN A 83 6.65 17.29 6.99
N GLY A 84 7.08 16.36 6.12
CA GLY A 84 8.43 15.81 6.15
C GLY A 84 9.50 16.84 5.77
N LYS A 85 10.54 16.96 6.62
CA LYS A 85 11.74 17.76 6.30
C LYS A 85 12.62 17.03 5.30
N GLU A 86 12.86 15.75 5.54
CA GLU A 86 13.54 14.82 4.65
C GLU A 86 12.56 13.73 4.25
N ILE A 87 12.54 13.38 2.96
CA ILE A 87 11.60 12.41 2.41
C ILE A 87 12.35 11.11 2.17
N ASP A 88 11.95 10.06 2.87
CA ASP A 88 12.54 8.74 2.68
C ASP A 88 11.89 8.01 1.49
N ALA A 89 12.72 7.56 0.56
CA ALA A 89 12.26 6.94 -0.67
C ALA A 89 11.61 5.57 -0.45
N ASN A 90 12.03 4.81 0.57
CA ASN A 90 11.44 3.49 0.86
C ASN A 90 10.05 3.65 1.49
N PHE A 91 9.88 4.64 2.36
CA PHE A 91 8.57 4.93 2.95
C PHE A 91 7.58 5.41 1.88
N VAL A 92 7.99 6.32 1.01
CA VAL A 92 7.19 6.73 -0.16
C VAL A 92 6.86 5.53 -1.05
N GLU A 93 7.84 4.67 -1.33
CA GLU A 93 7.63 3.48 -2.14
C GLU A 93 6.60 2.54 -1.52
N ALA A 94 6.59 2.37 -0.19
CA ALA A 94 5.60 1.55 0.50
C ALA A 94 4.17 2.09 0.36
N LEU A 95 3.99 3.41 0.53
CA LEU A 95 2.69 4.07 0.31
C LEU A 95 2.21 3.88 -1.14
N LEU A 96 3.11 4.00 -2.13
CA LEU A 96 2.76 3.82 -3.55
C LEU A 96 2.47 2.37 -3.92
N ARG A 97 3.19 1.38 -3.36
CA ARG A 97 2.84 -0.05 -3.50
C ARG A 97 1.46 -0.35 -2.92
N CYS A 98 1.07 0.38 -1.90
CA CYS A 98 -0.26 0.33 -1.30
C CYS A 98 -1.34 1.07 -2.11
N ASN A 99 -0.97 1.68 -3.25
CA ASN A 99 -1.80 2.50 -4.14
C ASN A 99 -2.29 3.81 -3.53
N ALA A 100 -1.39 4.55 -2.87
CA ALA A 100 -1.62 5.96 -2.61
C ALA A 100 -1.92 6.73 -3.92
N ASP A 101 -3.04 7.44 -3.96
CA ASP A 101 -3.54 8.15 -5.14
C ASP A 101 -2.84 9.52 -5.27
N VAL A 102 -1.91 9.61 -6.22
CA VAL A 102 -1.13 10.83 -6.44
C VAL A 102 -1.94 12.00 -7.01
N TYR A 103 -3.17 11.75 -7.49
CA TYR A 103 -4.07 12.77 -8.03
C TYR A 103 -5.15 13.20 -7.04
N ALA A 104 -5.26 12.54 -5.88
CA ALA A 104 -6.18 12.97 -4.83
C ALA A 104 -5.83 14.40 -4.38
N VAL A 105 -6.83 15.28 -4.37
CA VAL A 105 -6.70 16.67 -3.96
C VAL A 105 -7.23 16.84 -2.54
N ASN A 106 -6.52 17.63 -1.74
CA ASN A 106 -6.99 18.03 -0.43
C ASN A 106 -7.97 19.22 -0.52
N GLN A 107 -8.40 19.77 0.62
CA GLN A 107 -9.36 20.90 0.68
C GLN A 107 -8.84 22.17 -0.03
N ALA A 108 -7.52 22.36 -0.12
CA ALA A 108 -6.90 23.47 -0.82
C ALA A 108 -6.75 23.22 -2.33
N GLY A 109 -7.19 22.07 -2.84
CA GLY A 109 -7.03 21.67 -4.24
C GLY A 109 -5.62 21.19 -4.59
N ILE A 110 -4.77 20.90 -3.59
CA ILE A 110 -3.39 20.47 -3.77
C ILE A 110 -3.34 18.94 -3.79
N ASN A 111 -2.67 18.37 -4.80
CA ASN A 111 -2.35 16.93 -4.83
C ASN A 111 -0.85 16.65 -4.61
N VAL A 112 -0.47 15.38 -4.70
CA VAL A 112 0.93 14.94 -4.54
C VAL A 112 1.84 15.53 -5.62
N LEU A 113 1.40 15.60 -6.87
CA LEU A 113 2.20 16.13 -7.98
C LEU A 113 2.48 17.64 -7.83
N ASP A 114 1.51 18.40 -7.33
CA ASP A 114 1.67 19.82 -7.00
C ASP A 114 2.72 19.99 -5.90
N GLU A 115 2.65 19.17 -4.86
CA GLU A 115 3.60 19.19 -3.74
C GLU A 115 5.02 18.81 -4.17
N LEU A 116 5.18 17.80 -5.04
CA LEU A 116 6.47 17.44 -5.63
C LEU A 116 7.05 18.59 -6.47
N THR A 117 6.19 19.32 -7.19
CA THR A 117 6.58 20.50 -7.97
C THR A 117 7.07 21.62 -7.05
N ARG A 118 6.35 21.89 -5.95
CA ARG A 118 6.74 22.85 -4.92
C ARG A 118 8.10 22.51 -4.29
N ARG A 119 8.39 21.22 -4.11
CA ARG A 119 9.63 20.69 -3.51
C ARG A 119 10.74 20.40 -4.50
N LYS A 120 10.58 20.73 -5.79
CA LYS A 120 11.49 20.27 -6.88
C LYS A 120 12.98 20.50 -6.61
N SER A 121 13.34 21.62 -5.96
CA SER A 121 14.72 22.00 -5.64
C SER A 121 15.31 21.26 -4.42
N THR A 122 14.48 20.81 -3.48
CA THR A 122 14.90 20.14 -2.25
C THR A 122 14.68 18.63 -2.29
N LEU A 123 13.89 18.14 -3.25
CA LEU A 123 13.53 16.73 -3.37
C LEU A 123 14.71 15.90 -3.91
N GLN A 124 15.05 14.85 -3.16
CA GLN A 124 16.15 13.94 -3.49
C GLN A 124 15.85 13.14 -4.76
N ASN A 125 16.89 12.82 -5.54
CA ASN A 125 16.73 12.11 -6.82
C ASN A 125 16.19 10.68 -6.65
N ASN A 126 16.56 9.99 -5.58
CA ASN A 126 16.01 8.66 -5.28
C ASN A 126 14.48 8.70 -5.08
N VAL A 127 13.94 9.76 -4.44
CA VAL A 127 12.49 9.95 -4.28
C VAL A 127 11.83 10.24 -5.63
N LYS A 128 12.44 11.08 -6.48
CA LYS A 128 11.93 11.34 -7.84
C LYS A 128 11.83 10.05 -8.66
N ASN A 129 12.89 9.24 -8.64
CA ASN A 129 12.93 7.95 -9.34
C ASN A 129 11.85 6.99 -8.86
N VAL A 130 11.49 7.03 -7.56
CA VAL A 130 10.36 6.28 -7.03
C VAL A 130 9.08 6.75 -7.71
N PHE A 131 8.74 8.04 -7.72
CA PHE A 131 7.52 8.50 -8.40
C PHE A 131 7.47 8.12 -9.88
N GLU A 132 8.55 8.33 -10.64
CA GLU A 132 8.64 7.94 -12.06
C GLU A 132 8.31 6.46 -12.28
N LYS A 133 8.75 5.60 -11.35
CA LYS A 133 8.53 4.15 -11.39
C LYS A 133 7.10 3.72 -11.10
N TYR A 134 6.30 4.53 -10.40
CA TYR A 134 4.92 4.20 -10.01
C TYR A 134 3.85 5.02 -10.75
N MET A 135 4.22 6.06 -11.50
CA MET A 135 3.30 6.75 -12.41
C MET A 135 2.81 5.79 -13.53
N PRO A 136 1.56 5.90 -14.00
CA PRO A 136 0.52 6.83 -13.57
C PRO A 136 -0.27 6.34 -12.34
N GLY A 137 0.11 5.25 -11.68
CA GLY A 137 -0.69 4.58 -10.66
C GLY A 137 -1.59 3.48 -11.27
N MET A 138 -1.94 2.48 -10.46
CA MET A 138 -2.63 1.28 -10.94
C MET A 138 -4.02 1.58 -11.50
N TRP A 139 -4.80 2.40 -10.78
CA TRP A 139 -6.16 2.76 -11.19
C TRP A 139 -6.17 3.45 -12.56
N ASN A 140 -5.37 4.51 -12.71
CA ASN A 140 -5.25 5.24 -13.97
C ASN A 140 -4.68 4.37 -15.09
N ALA A 141 -3.73 3.47 -14.81
CA ALA A 141 -3.21 2.56 -15.82
C ALA A 141 -4.30 1.63 -16.37
N VAL A 142 -5.19 1.11 -15.52
CA VAL A 142 -6.33 0.28 -15.95
C VAL A 142 -7.38 1.11 -16.70
N GLU A 143 -7.73 2.28 -16.17
CA GLU A 143 -8.71 3.20 -16.79
C GLU A 143 -8.30 3.65 -18.20
N ASN A 144 -7.00 3.76 -18.47
CA ASN A 144 -6.47 4.19 -19.76
C ASN A 144 -6.00 3.03 -20.66
N ASP A 145 -6.35 1.78 -20.35
CA ASP A 145 -5.92 0.59 -21.10
C ASP A 145 -4.39 0.48 -21.29
N ASP A 146 -3.63 0.92 -20.27
CA ASP A 146 -2.16 0.86 -20.29
C ASP A 146 -1.66 -0.43 -19.66
N LEU A 147 -1.83 -1.53 -20.40
CA LEU A 147 -1.37 -2.87 -19.98
C LEU A 147 0.12 -2.90 -19.63
N MET A 148 0.95 -2.09 -20.28
CA MET A 148 2.39 -2.03 -20.02
C MET A 148 2.67 -1.43 -18.64
N SER A 149 1.99 -0.35 -18.29
CA SER A 149 2.06 0.23 -16.95
C SER A 149 1.48 -0.71 -15.90
N VAL A 150 0.34 -1.36 -16.14
CA VAL A 150 -0.22 -2.37 -15.22
C VAL A 150 0.80 -3.48 -14.94
N ARG A 151 1.39 -4.07 -15.99
CA ARG A 151 2.43 -5.10 -15.84
C ARG A 151 3.65 -4.60 -15.08
N ARG A 152 4.09 -3.36 -15.34
CA ARG A 152 5.20 -2.75 -14.60
C ARG A 152 4.84 -2.60 -13.12
N LEU A 153 3.67 -2.06 -12.80
CA LEU A 153 3.22 -1.81 -11.42
C LEU A 153 3.04 -3.12 -10.63
N VAL A 154 2.48 -4.15 -11.27
CA VAL A 154 2.44 -5.52 -10.73
C VAL A 154 3.86 -6.02 -10.39
N ASN A 155 4.84 -5.81 -11.29
CA ASN A 155 6.23 -6.18 -11.03
C ASN A 155 6.89 -5.35 -9.91
N GLN A 156 6.28 -4.24 -9.51
CA GLN A 156 6.68 -3.45 -8.34
C GLN A 156 5.88 -3.78 -7.07
N TRP A 157 5.06 -4.83 -7.13
CA TRP A 157 4.20 -5.27 -6.03
C TRP A 157 3.14 -4.25 -5.62
N CYS A 158 2.62 -3.49 -6.60
CA CYS A 158 1.45 -2.67 -6.36
C CYS A 158 0.24 -3.58 -6.12
N ARG A 159 -0.54 -3.29 -5.09
CA ARG A 159 -1.76 -4.06 -4.83
C ARG A 159 -2.75 -3.95 -5.99
N THR A 160 -3.57 -4.97 -6.13
CA THR A 160 -4.58 -5.09 -7.20
C THR A 160 -6.00 -5.18 -6.65
N ASP A 161 -6.15 -5.30 -5.33
CA ASP A 161 -7.41 -5.33 -4.57
C ASP A 161 -7.93 -3.92 -4.24
N ILE A 162 -7.75 -2.96 -5.15
CA ILE A 162 -8.13 -1.56 -4.95
C ILE A 162 -9.62 -1.40 -5.25
N GLU A 163 -10.29 -0.60 -4.43
CA GLU A 163 -11.65 -0.13 -4.64
C GLU A 163 -11.69 1.40 -4.66
N LYS A 164 -12.41 1.99 -5.61
CA LYS A 164 -12.69 3.43 -5.68
C LYS A 164 -14.15 3.62 -6.05
N ASN A 165 -14.87 4.42 -5.26
CA ASN A 165 -16.30 4.70 -5.45
C ASN A 165 -17.17 3.43 -5.54
N GLY A 166 -16.95 2.43 -4.68
CA GLY A 166 -17.71 1.18 -4.66
C GLY A 166 -17.38 0.21 -5.80
N LYS A 167 -16.33 0.50 -6.57
CA LYS A 167 -15.94 -0.26 -7.75
C LYS A 167 -14.54 -0.81 -7.59
N THR A 168 -14.39 -2.11 -7.84
CA THR A 168 -13.09 -2.80 -7.80
C THR A 168 -12.32 -2.60 -9.10
N LEU A 169 -11.00 -2.76 -9.04
CA LEU A 169 -10.13 -2.69 -10.22
C LEU A 169 -10.50 -3.72 -11.31
N VAL A 170 -11.00 -4.90 -10.92
CA VAL A 170 -11.47 -5.93 -11.88
C VAL A 170 -12.74 -5.46 -12.60
N GLN A 171 -13.70 -4.88 -11.88
CA GLN A 171 -14.90 -4.31 -12.49
C GLN A 171 -14.54 -3.16 -13.44
N LEU A 172 -13.54 -2.35 -13.09
CA LEU A 172 -13.03 -1.30 -13.98
C LEU A 172 -12.47 -1.86 -15.28
N ALA A 173 -11.65 -2.92 -15.21
CA ALA A 173 -11.08 -3.58 -16.39
C ALA A 173 -12.16 -4.19 -17.29
N ILE A 174 -13.17 -4.85 -16.71
CA ILE A 174 -14.28 -5.46 -17.46
C ILE A 174 -15.09 -4.40 -18.22
N GLU A 175 -15.42 -3.28 -17.56
CA GLU A 175 -16.22 -2.21 -18.18
C GLU A 175 -15.51 -1.55 -19.37
N HIS A 176 -14.19 -1.44 -19.33
CA HIS A 176 -13.40 -0.89 -20.43
C HIS A 176 -13.16 -1.92 -21.56
N GLY A 177 -13.57 -3.18 -21.37
CA GLY A 177 -13.47 -4.22 -22.39
C GLY A 177 -12.04 -4.65 -22.69
N VAL A 178 -11.12 -4.49 -21.74
CA VAL A 178 -9.70 -4.78 -21.98
C VAL A 178 -9.43 -6.27 -21.85
N GLU A 179 -9.17 -6.93 -22.97
CA GLU A 179 -8.85 -8.36 -22.99
C GLU A 179 -7.63 -8.69 -22.10
N ASN A 180 -7.80 -9.66 -21.20
CA ASN A 180 -6.79 -10.20 -20.29
C ASN A 180 -6.37 -9.30 -19.11
N MET A 181 -6.87 -8.07 -18.99
CA MET A 181 -6.52 -7.19 -17.88
C MET A 181 -7.26 -7.59 -16.60
N ASP A 182 -8.55 -7.89 -16.71
CA ASP A 182 -9.36 -8.48 -15.65
C ASP A 182 -8.73 -9.77 -15.09
N ARG A 183 -8.26 -10.64 -15.99
CA ARG A 183 -7.57 -11.88 -15.65
C ARG A 183 -6.23 -11.62 -14.95
N LEU A 184 -5.41 -10.72 -15.50
CA LEU A 184 -4.13 -10.34 -14.90
C LEU A 184 -4.30 -9.80 -13.47
N VAL A 185 -5.26 -8.90 -13.27
CA VAL A 185 -5.55 -8.29 -11.97
C VAL A 185 -6.09 -9.34 -10.98
N SER A 186 -6.97 -10.24 -11.43
CA SER A 186 -7.54 -11.27 -10.57
C SER A 186 -6.53 -12.37 -10.17
N GLU A 187 -5.74 -12.86 -11.12
CA GLU A 187 -4.80 -13.98 -10.88
C GLU A 187 -3.62 -13.57 -10.00
N ILE A 188 -3.29 -12.28 -9.94
CA ILE A 188 -2.10 -11.80 -9.23
C ILE A 188 -2.32 -11.52 -7.74
N ASN A 189 -3.58 -11.40 -7.29
CA ASN A 189 -3.94 -11.06 -5.91
C ASN A 189 -3.21 -11.93 -4.86
N PRO A 190 -3.19 -13.28 -4.94
CA PRO A 190 -2.49 -14.09 -3.95
C PRO A 190 -0.97 -13.82 -3.89
N SER A 191 -0.40 -13.40 -5.02
CA SER A 191 1.03 -13.05 -5.10
C SER A 191 1.31 -11.70 -4.45
N MET A 192 0.38 -10.76 -4.55
CA MET A 192 0.45 -9.48 -3.87
C MET A 192 0.25 -9.65 -2.35
N ASP A 193 -0.71 -10.48 -1.92
CA ASP A 193 -0.92 -10.77 -0.50
C ASP A 193 0.32 -11.38 0.15
N LEU A 194 0.97 -12.35 -0.50
CA LEU A 194 2.23 -12.91 0.00
C LEU A 194 3.33 -11.84 0.09
N ALA A 195 3.51 -11.04 -0.98
CA ALA A 195 4.52 -9.99 -1.00
C ALA A 195 4.32 -8.96 0.13
N HIS A 196 3.08 -8.51 0.34
CA HIS A 196 2.74 -7.52 1.36
C HIS A 196 2.81 -8.12 2.77
N GLY A 197 2.46 -9.39 2.96
CA GLY A 197 2.65 -10.09 4.24
C GLY A 197 4.12 -10.17 4.65
N VAL A 198 5.00 -10.54 3.71
CA VAL A 198 6.45 -10.59 3.95
C VAL A 198 7.02 -9.19 4.25
N LEU A 199 6.61 -8.16 3.49
CA LEU A 199 7.04 -6.78 3.72
C LEU A 199 6.54 -6.21 5.06
N ALA A 200 5.41 -6.70 5.55
CA ALA A 200 4.80 -6.32 6.82
C ALA A 200 5.38 -7.06 8.04
N ASP A 201 6.13 -8.16 7.83
CA ASP A 201 6.48 -9.10 8.91
C ASP A 201 5.22 -9.76 9.52
N ASP A 202 4.22 -10.03 8.66
CA ASP A 202 2.90 -10.57 9.03
C ASP A 202 2.87 -12.09 8.80
N ILE A 203 3.33 -12.83 9.81
CA ILE A 203 3.42 -14.30 9.79
C ILE A 203 2.05 -14.94 9.57
N ILE A 204 0.99 -14.35 10.11
CA ILE A 204 -0.37 -14.87 10.04
C ILE A 204 -0.82 -14.83 8.57
N LEU A 205 -0.77 -13.66 7.93
CA LEU A 205 -1.14 -13.53 6.51
C LEU A 205 -0.29 -14.42 5.60
N VAL A 206 1.02 -14.49 5.84
CA VAL A 206 1.91 -15.35 5.05
C VAL A 206 1.51 -16.82 5.16
N SER A 207 1.20 -17.29 6.37
CA SER A 207 0.75 -18.67 6.62
C SER A 207 -0.56 -18.95 5.91
N GLU A 208 -1.54 -18.05 6.04
CA GLU A 208 -2.85 -18.18 5.37
C GLU A 208 -2.73 -18.27 3.84
N VAL A 209 -1.89 -17.43 3.23
CA VAL A 209 -1.69 -17.43 1.77
C VAL A 209 -1.07 -18.76 1.33
N ILE A 210 -0.07 -19.27 2.05
CA ILE A 210 0.58 -20.56 1.77
C ILE A 210 -0.43 -21.71 1.91
N GLU A 211 -1.22 -21.72 2.98
CA GLU A 211 -2.21 -22.76 3.27
C GLU A 211 -3.38 -22.76 2.29
N SER A 212 -3.71 -21.59 1.71
CA SER A 212 -4.80 -21.45 0.72
C SER A 212 -4.58 -22.26 -0.56
N LYS A 213 -3.33 -22.69 -0.83
CA LYS A 213 -2.91 -23.41 -2.05
C LYS A 213 -3.27 -22.69 -3.36
N LYS A 214 -3.59 -21.39 -3.31
CA LYS A 214 -3.79 -20.57 -4.51
C LYS A 214 -2.44 -20.42 -5.24
N PRO A 215 -2.43 -20.37 -6.57
CA PRO A 215 -1.19 -20.19 -7.32
C PRO A 215 -0.59 -18.82 -6.99
N VAL A 216 0.65 -18.85 -6.51
CA VAL A 216 1.45 -17.64 -6.28
C VAL A 216 2.57 -17.60 -7.31
N ASN A 217 2.63 -16.50 -8.06
CA ASN A 217 3.72 -16.26 -8.99
C ASN A 217 4.83 -15.50 -8.27
N MET A 218 5.94 -16.18 -7.97
CA MET A 218 7.11 -15.56 -7.34
C MET A 218 8.15 -15.04 -8.35
N ASN A 219 7.93 -15.23 -9.66
CA ASN A 219 8.88 -14.89 -10.73
C ASN A 219 8.80 -13.43 -11.20
N PHE A 220 8.48 -12.48 -10.32
CA PHE A 220 8.63 -11.07 -10.65
C PHE A 220 10.11 -10.72 -10.83
N ARG A 221 10.44 -9.68 -11.62
CA ARG A 221 11.84 -9.23 -11.77
C ARG A 221 12.54 -8.89 -10.44
N ASN A 222 11.76 -8.60 -9.39
CA ASN A 222 12.23 -8.38 -8.01
C ASN A 222 12.03 -9.60 -7.09
N GLY A 223 11.49 -10.70 -7.61
CA GLY A 223 11.04 -11.88 -6.88
C GLY A 223 12.14 -12.67 -6.17
N VAL A 224 13.40 -12.54 -6.60
CA VAL A 224 14.55 -13.11 -5.89
C VAL A 224 14.63 -12.57 -4.46
N ARG A 225 14.32 -11.28 -4.24
CA ARG A 225 14.27 -10.71 -2.89
C ARG A 225 13.12 -11.26 -2.05
N ILE A 226 11.92 -11.44 -2.62
CA ILE A 226 10.79 -12.03 -1.89
C ILE A 226 11.06 -13.49 -1.56
N ILE A 227 11.61 -14.26 -2.49
CA ILE A 227 11.94 -15.67 -2.25
C ILE A 227 12.97 -15.75 -1.12
N ILE A 228 14.04 -14.94 -1.17
CA ILE A 228 15.04 -14.86 -0.09
C ILE A 228 14.38 -14.44 1.22
N LEU A 229 13.54 -13.41 1.22
CA LEU A 229 12.83 -12.95 2.42
C LEU A 229 11.89 -14.05 2.96
N CYS A 230 11.12 -14.75 2.13
CA CYS A 230 10.29 -15.88 2.55
C CYS A 230 11.15 -17.00 3.16
N TYR A 231 12.31 -17.33 2.58
CA TYR A 231 13.21 -18.35 3.11
C TYR A 231 13.87 -17.92 4.42
N GLU A 232 14.36 -16.68 4.51
CA GLU A 232 14.92 -16.12 5.75
C GLU A 232 13.87 -16.06 6.85
N PHE A 233 12.64 -15.68 6.50
CA PHE A 233 11.49 -15.58 7.40
C PHE A 233 11.04 -16.94 7.93
N LEU A 234 10.85 -17.94 7.04
CA LEU A 234 10.46 -19.29 7.45
C LEU A 234 11.54 -20.00 8.28
N ASN A 235 12.83 -19.72 8.03
CA ASN A 235 13.94 -20.28 8.82
C ASN A 235 14.14 -19.60 10.18
N TYR A 236 13.64 -18.38 10.38
CA TYR A 236 13.77 -17.66 11.66
C TYR A 236 12.76 -18.14 12.71
N PHE A 237 11.66 -18.77 12.26
CA PHE A 237 10.56 -19.24 13.11
C PHE A 237 10.43 -20.78 13.17
N SER A 238 11.40 -21.52 12.61
CA SER A 238 11.55 -22.97 12.71
C SER A 238 12.66 -23.36 13.69
#